data_AF-A0A3N2PBV2-F1
#
_entry.id   AF-A0A3N2PBV2-F1
#
_cell.length_a   1.000
_cell.length_b   1.000
_cell.length_c   1.000
_cell.angle_alpha   90.00
_cell.angle_beta   90.00
_cell.angle_gamma   90.00
#
_symmetry.space_group_name_H-M   'P 1'
#
loop_
_entity.id
_entity.type
_entity.pdbx_description
1 polymer ?
#
loop_
_entity_poly.entity_id
_entity_poly.type
_entity_poly.pdbx_seq_one_letter_code
_entity_poly.pdbx_strand_id
1 'polypeptide(L)'
;MSGEVTMAAGRRPDTAARWWGSLAVAALAVAAVTVTAQAVGRFHWWAGFVLVPGALIAASGGPLLLRGGGRGFVGYLLACVGGLVFAVGGLLMLGLMGRGWPLMITLPALAIAGTYVWHAADPLPAAFHRTIAMLALVTAALGITFLLLVNGVLDFGDRGWWGGFIMAGGAVILGNGLELLRHQIPYRAQAVTLAIGPGVIALLLGLRFLRDWPFNL
;
A
#
# COMPACT_ATOMS: atom_id res chain seq x y z
N MET A 1 -59.70 -19.90 5.86
CA MET A 1 -58.25 -20.14 5.79
C MET A 1 -57.54 -18.80 5.86
N SER A 2 -57.15 -18.40 7.08
CA SER A 2 -56.38 -17.19 7.36
C SER A 2 -54.90 -17.49 7.17
N GLY A 3 -54.30 -16.95 6.11
CA GLY A 3 -52.86 -16.96 5.93
C GLY A 3 -52.23 -15.86 6.79
N GLU A 4 -51.64 -16.24 7.93
CA GLU A 4 -50.74 -15.36 8.67
C GLU A 4 -49.55 -15.02 7.77
N VAL A 5 -49.51 -13.78 7.31
CA VAL A 5 -48.30 -13.19 6.72
C VAL A 5 -47.36 -12.94 7.89
N THR A 6 -46.48 -13.91 8.17
CA THR A 6 -45.36 -13.74 9.09
C THR A 6 -44.46 -12.66 8.52
N MET A 7 -44.64 -11.42 8.98
CA MET A 7 -43.67 -10.36 8.76
C MET A 7 -42.39 -10.78 9.48
N ALA A 8 -41.49 -11.43 8.76
CA ALA A 8 -40.10 -11.55 9.17
C ALA A 8 -39.57 -10.12 9.28
N ALA A 9 -39.62 -9.56 10.49
CA ALA A 9 -38.91 -8.36 10.87
C ALA A 9 -37.43 -8.64 10.66
N GLY A 10 -36.96 -8.40 9.43
CA GLY A 10 -35.56 -8.44 9.07
C GLY A 10 -34.84 -7.43 9.96
N ARG A 11 -34.22 -7.95 11.02
CA ARG A 11 -33.29 -7.21 11.86
C ARG A 11 -32.35 -6.50 10.88
N ARG A 12 -32.29 -5.16 10.93
CA ARG A 12 -31.20 -4.39 10.30
C ARG A 12 -30.10 -4.09 11.34
N PRO A 13 -29.31 -5.06 11.82
CA PRO A 13 -28.06 -4.72 12.47
C PRO A 13 -26.98 -4.78 11.38
N ASP A 14 -26.51 -3.65 10.87
CA ASP A 14 -25.23 -3.74 10.14
C ASP A 14 -24.54 -2.42 9.85
N THR A 15 -25.24 -1.33 9.58
CA THR A 15 -24.57 -0.09 9.19
C THR A 15 -23.99 0.66 10.40
N ALA A 16 -24.77 0.90 11.45
CA ALA A 16 -24.31 1.62 12.64
C ALA A 16 -23.17 0.89 13.37
N ALA A 17 -23.28 -0.43 13.52
CA ALA A 17 -22.23 -1.24 14.16
C ALA A 17 -20.89 -1.17 13.41
N ARG A 18 -20.91 -1.15 12.07
CA ARG A 18 -19.69 -1.01 11.25
C ARG A 18 -19.03 0.37 11.41
N TRP A 19 -19.82 1.43 11.50
CA TRP A 19 -19.31 2.77 11.79
C TRP A 19 -18.69 2.84 13.18
N TRP A 20 -19.37 2.30 14.20
CA TRP A 20 -18.84 2.24 15.57
C TRP A 20 -17.56 1.40 15.66
N GLY A 21 -17.50 0.26 14.99
CA GLY A 21 -16.29 -0.57 14.93
C GLY A 21 -15.12 0.19 14.30
N SER A 22 -15.36 0.89 13.20
CA SER A 22 -14.32 1.68 12.53
C SER A 22 -13.82 2.84 13.40
N LEU A 23 -14.73 3.55 14.08
CA LEU A 23 -14.38 4.62 15.02
C LEU A 23 -13.64 4.09 16.25
N ALA A 24 -14.03 2.91 16.77
CA ALA A 24 -13.35 2.28 17.89
C ALA A 24 -11.91 1.91 17.52
N VAL A 25 -11.68 1.35 16.33
CA VAL A 25 -10.33 1.07 15.82
C VAL A 25 -9.50 2.34 15.69
N ALA A 26 -10.07 3.42 15.15
CA ALA A 26 -9.38 4.71 15.06
C ALA A 26 -9.04 5.31 16.44
N ALA A 27 -9.97 5.25 17.39
CA ALA A 27 -9.75 5.70 18.76
C ALA A 27 -8.63 4.89 19.44
N LEU A 28 -8.63 3.57 19.28
CA LEU A 28 -7.57 2.69 19.78
C LEU A 28 -6.22 2.99 19.13
N ALA A 29 -6.18 3.26 17.82
CA ALA A 29 -4.96 3.60 17.12
C ALA A 29 -4.37 4.93 17.62
N VAL A 30 -5.21 5.96 17.76
CA VAL A 30 -4.80 7.26 18.32
C VAL A 30 -4.29 7.10 19.75
N ALA A 31 -5.02 6.34 20.58
CA ALA A 31 -4.63 6.07 21.96
C ALA A 31 -3.29 5.34 22.03
N ALA A 32 -3.08 4.31 21.21
CA ALA A 32 -1.83 3.56 21.16
C ALA A 32 -0.63 4.44 20.80
N VAL A 33 -0.75 5.27 19.77
CA VAL A 33 0.32 6.22 19.37
C VAL A 33 0.60 7.23 20.49
N THR A 34 -0.45 7.77 21.10
CA THR A 34 -0.35 8.77 22.16
C THR A 34 0.30 8.21 23.41
N VAL A 35 -0.15 7.04 23.87
CA VAL A 35 0.41 6.32 25.03
C VAL A 35 1.86 5.94 24.76
N THR A 36 2.18 5.45 23.57
CA THR A 36 3.57 5.13 23.20
C THR A 36 4.46 6.37 23.24
N ALA A 37 3.99 7.48 22.69
CA ALA A 37 4.75 8.73 22.69
C ALA A 37 4.97 9.28 24.10
N GLN A 38 3.97 9.17 24.99
CA GLN A 38 4.11 9.53 26.39
C GLN A 38 5.07 8.59 27.13
N ALA A 39 4.95 7.28 26.93
CA ALA A 39 5.80 6.29 27.59
C ALA A 39 7.28 6.44 27.23
N VAL A 40 7.60 6.87 26.00
CA VAL A 40 8.97 7.09 25.53
C VAL A 40 9.45 8.54 25.78
N GLY A 41 8.62 9.38 26.41
CA GLY A 41 8.97 10.77 26.74
C GLY A 41 9.13 11.68 25.50
N ARG A 42 8.50 11.33 24.38
CA ARG A 42 8.59 12.05 23.10
C ARG A 42 7.28 12.69 22.68
N PHE A 43 6.38 12.97 23.61
CA PHE A 43 5.03 13.43 23.30
C PHE A 43 4.99 14.88 22.77
N HIS A 44 4.44 15.05 21.57
CA HIS A 44 4.21 16.36 20.94
C HIS A 44 2.71 16.59 20.75
N TRP A 45 2.07 17.26 21.70
CA TRP A 45 0.61 17.45 21.73
C TRP A 45 0.02 18.03 20.43
N TRP A 46 0.75 18.94 19.77
CA TRP A 46 0.32 19.59 18.54
C TRP A 46 0.18 18.60 17.36
N ALA A 47 0.88 17.46 17.41
CA ALA A 47 0.73 16.42 16.40
C ALA A 47 -0.69 15.81 16.40
N GLY A 48 -1.45 15.98 17.48
CA GLY A 48 -2.87 15.62 17.56
C GLY A 48 -3.73 16.27 16.47
N PHE A 49 -3.37 17.48 16.00
CA PHE A 49 -4.07 18.16 14.91
C PHE A 49 -3.93 17.47 13.55
N VAL A 50 -2.98 16.55 13.40
CA VAL A 50 -2.78 15.75 12.19
C VAL A 50 -3.20 14.31 12.42
N LEU A 51 -2.79 13.74 13.56
CA LEU A 51 -3.05 12.35 13.94
C LEU A 51 -4.56 12.04 14.01
N VAL A 52 -5.35 12.86 14.71
CA VAL A 52 -6.77 12.60 14.94
C VAL A 52 -7.59 12.73 13.66
N PRO A 53 -7.47 13.80 12.87
CA PRO A 53 -8.17 13.89 11.58
C PRO A 53 -7.78 12.75 10.62
N GLY A 54 -6.49 12.38 10.56
CA GLY A 54 -6.04 11.23 9.77
C GLY A 54 -6.75 9.93 10.17
N ALA A 55 -6.85 9.65 11.47
CA ALA A 55 -7.55 8.48 11.99
C ALA A 55 -9.05 8.49 11.62
N LEU A 56 -9.72 9.65 11.72
CA LEU A 56 -11.13 9.79 11.39
C LEU A 56 -11.40 9.64 9.89
N ILE A 57 -10.53 10.21 9.03
CA ILE A 57 -10.59 10.01 7.58
C ILE A 57 -10.44 8.51 7.27
N ALA A 58 -9.46 7.84 7.88
CA ALA A 58 -9.26 6.40 7.69
C ALA A 58 -10.49 5.59 8.14
N ALA A 59 -11.07 5.95 9.30
CA ALA A 59 -12.26 5.32 9.84
C ALA A 59 -13.48 5.44 8.91
N SER A 60 -13.58 6.53 8.13
CA SER A 60 -14.66 6.66 7.15
C SER A 60 -14.56 5.66 5.99
N GLY A 61 -13.34 5.14 5.73
CA GLY A 61 -13.07 4.21 4.64
C GLY A 61 -13.63 2.80 4.84
N GLY A 62 -13.53 2.25 6.06
CA GLY A 62 -13.96 0.87 6.39
C GLY A 62 -15.43 0.57 6.07
N PRO A 63 -16.39 1.37 6.57
CA PRO A 63 -17.81 1.18 6.26
C PRO A 63 -18.15 1.36 4.76
N LEU A 64 -17.37 2.15 4.03
CA LEU A 64 -17.54 2.37 2.59
C LEU A 64 -16.95 1.22 1.75
N LEU A 65 -15.80 0.66 2.16
CA LEU A 65 -15.19 -0.53 1.57
C LEU A 65 -16.16 -1.71 1.53
N LEU A 66 -16.86 -1.94 2.64
CA LEU A 66 -17.81 -3.05 2.80
C LEU A 66 -19.09 -2.91 1.97
N ARG A 67 -19.32 -1.78 1.29
CA ARG A 67 -20.49 -1.55 0.44
C ARG A 67 -20.29 -1.97 -1.02
N GLY A 68 -19.05 -2.28 -1.42
CA GLY A 68 -18.72 -2.73 -2.78
C GLY A 68 -18.90 -1.67 -3.87
N GLY A 69 -18.57 -2.04 -5.11
CA GLY A 69 -18.67 -1.17 -6.30
C GLY A 69 -17.83 0.12 -6.20
N GLY A 70 -18.28 1.19 -6.87
CA GLY A 70 -17.58 2.49 -6.86
C GLY A 70 -17.44 3.13 -5.47
N ARG A 71 -18.35 2.82 -4.53
CA ARG A 71 -18.24 3.26 -3.12
C ARG A 71 -17.15 2.52 -2.36
N GLY A 72 -16.88 1.26 -2.73
CA GLY A 72 -15.74 0.50 -2.20
C GLY A 72 -14.42 1.16 -2.57
N PHE A 73 -14.26 1.63 -3.82
CA PHE A 73 -13.08 2.36 -4.24
C PHE A 73 -12.88 3.67 -3.46
N VAL A 74 -13.95 4.45 -3.29
CA VAL A 74 -13.89 5.68 -2.47
C VAL A 74 -13.51 5.34 -1.02
N GLY A 75 -14.08 4.28 -0.46
CA GLY A 75 -13.71 3.80 0.88
C GLY A 75 -12.24 3.40 0.98
N TYR A 76 -11.70 2.73 -0.05
CA TYR A 76 -10.29 2.39 -0.15
C TYR A 76 -9.40 3.62 -0.17
N LEU A 77 -9.73 4.61 -1.00
CA LEU A 77 -8.99 5.87 -1.08
C LEU A 77 -8.99 6.61 0.26
N LEU A 78 -10.14 6.70 0.93
CA LEU A 78 -10.23 7.34 2.25
C LEU A 78 -9.41 6.58 3.31
N ALA A 79 -9.45 5.25 3.30
CA ALA A 79 -8.63 4.44 4.20
C ALA A 79 -7.13 4.69 3.98
N CYS A 80 -6.68 4.73 2.72
CA CYS A 80 -5.28 4.95 2.36
C CYS A 80 -4.80 6.37 2.68
N VAL A 81 -5.55 7.40 2.26
CA VAL A 81 -5.21 8.81 2.53
C VAL A 81 -5.24 9.09 4.02
N GLY A 82 -6.29 8.65 4.72
CA GLY A 82 -6.39 8.79 6.16
C GLY A 82 -5.27 8.06 6.90
N GLY A 83 -4.94 6.83 6.47
CA GLY A 83 -3.83 6.04 7.03
C GLY A 83 -2.47 6.71 6.83
N LEU A 84 -2.23 7.35 5.68
CA LEU A 84 -1.02 8.13 5.43
C LEU A 84 -0.93 9.36 6.33
N VAL A 85 -2.00 10.15 6.42
CA VAL A 85 -2.07 11.32 7.30
C VAL A 85 -1.90 10.91 8.77
N PHE A 86 -2.51 9.79 9.18
CA PHE A 86 -2.35 9.22 10.51
C PHE A 86 -0.89 8.83 10.78
N ALA A 87 -0.22 8.15 9.84
CA ALA A 87 1.19 7.78 9.98
C ALA A 87 2.11 9.01 10.08
N VAL A 88 1.84 10.06 9.29
CA VAL A 88 2.51 11.35 9.40
C VAL A 88 2.29 11.94 10.80
N GLY A 89 1.04 11.97 11.28
CA GLY A 89 0.71 12.41 12.63
C GLY A 89 1.45 11.62 13.71
N GLY A 90 1.60 10.31 13.56
CA GLY A 90 2.32 9.45 14.49
C GLY A 90 3.82 9.73 14.50
N LEU A 91 4.43 9.94 13.34
CA LEU A 91 5.83 10.33 13.21
C LEU A 91 6.09 11.71 13.82
N LEU A 92 5.18 12.67 13.63
CA LEU A 92 5.25 13.99 14.27
C LEU A 92 5.10 13.86 15.79
N MET A 93 4.13 13.05 16.25
CA MET A 93 3.87 12.81 17.66
C MET A 93 5.11 12.23 18.36
N LEU A 94 5.86 11.35 17.70
CA LEU A 94 7.06 10.70 18.23
C LEU A 94 8.37 11.45 17.94
N GLY A 95 8.33 12.57 17.21
CA GLY A 95 9.53 13.31 16.78
C GLY A 95 10.46 12.48 15.87
N LEU A 96 9.90 11.58 15.07
CA LEU A 96 10.65 10.60 14.26
C LEU A 96 10.78 10.97 12.79
N MET A 97 10.35 12.16 12.35
CA MET A 97 10.35 12.51 10.92
C MET A 97 11.70 12.36 10.22
N GLY A 98 12.82 12.64 10.90
CA GLY A 98 14.15 12.48 10.32
C GLY A 98 14.54 11.03 10.00
N ARG A 99 14.07 10.03 10.77
CA ARG A 99 14.39 8.61 10.58
C ARG A 99 13.24 7.77 10.02
N GLY A 100 12.01 8.26 10.17
CA GLY A 100 10.78 7.58 9.76
C GLY A 100 10.34 7.90 8.33
N TRP A 101 11.04 8.78 7.62
CA TRP A 101 10.76 9.11 6.22
C TRP A 101 10.61 7.90 5.28
N PRO A 102 11.27 6.73 5.47
CA PRO A 102 11.05 5.57 4.60
C PRO A 102 9.62 5.04 4.64
N LEU A 103 8.86 5.28 5.72
CA LEU A 103 7.43 4.96 5.78
C LEU A 103 6.60 5.74 4.75
N MET A 104 7.07 6.92 4.33
CA MET A 104 6.45 7.71 3.26
C MET A 104 6.66 7.09 1.87
N ILE A 105 7.56 6.11 1.73
CA ILE A 105 7.68 5.27 0.55
C ILE A 105 6.83 4.02 0.73
N THR A 106 6.97 3.32 1.86
CA THR A 106 6.34 2.02 2.08
C THR A 106 4.82 2.10 2.11
N LEU A 107 4.24 3.07 2.83
CA LEU A 107 2.78 3.12 3.02
C LEU A 107 2.02 3.42 1.72
N PRO A 108 2.40 4.41 0.89
CA PRO A 108 1.76 4.60 -0.41
C PRO A 108 1.94 3.40 -1.32
N ALA A 109 3.11 2.75 -1.28
CA ALA A 109 3.38 1.57 -2.08
C ALA A 109 2.50 0.38 -1.66
N LEU A 110 2.31 0.15 -0.36
CA LEU A 110 1.34 -0.84 0.13
C LEU A 110 -0.10 -0.48 -0.23
N ALA A 111 -0.45 0.80 -0.21
CA ALA A 111 -1.75 1.29 -0.69
C ALA A 111 -1.94 1.13 -2.20
N ILE A 112 -0.90 1.09 -3.01
CA ILE A 112 -1.02 0.72 -4.42
C ILE A 112 -1.13 -0.81 -4.55
N ALA A 113 -0.32 -1.57 -3.82
CA ALA A 113 -0.35 -3.03 -3.83
C ALA A 113 -1.70 -3.62 -3.39
N GLY A 114 -2.35 -3.03 -2.39
CA GLY A 114 -3.66 -3.45 -1.89
C GLY A 114 -4.78 -3.36 -2.94
N THR A 115 -4.55 -2.64 -4.05
CA THR A 115 -5.47 -2.62 -5.18
C THR A 115 -5.51 -3.95 -5.94
N TYR A 116 -4.57 -4.87 -5.72
CA TYR A 116 -4.48 -6.17 -6.41
C TYR A 116 -5.77 -7.02 -6.33
N VAL A 117 -6.56 -6.85 -5.27
CA VAL A 117 -7.83 -7.55 -5.10
C VAL A 117 -8.87 -7.09 -6.14
N TRP A 118 -8.68 -5.92 -6.74
CA TRP A 118 -9.54 -5.40 -7.80
C TRP A 118 -9.30 -6.13 -9.11
N HIS A 119 -10.34 -6.79 -9.62
CA HIS A 119 -10.28 -7.49 -10.91
C HIS A 119 -10.90 -6.64 -12.01
N ALA A 120 -10.12 -6.33 -13.05
CA ALA A 120 -10.65 -5.78 -14.29
C ALA A 120 -11.32 -6.89 -15.11
N ALA A 121 -12.39 -6.57 -15.83
CA ALA A 121 -13.09 -7.54 -16.68
C ALA A 121 -12.23 -7.97 -17.88
N ASP A 122 -11.41 -7.05 -18.41
CA ASP A 122 -10.50 -7.33 -19.52
C ASP A 122 -9.13 -7.82 -19.03
N PRO A 123 -8.54 -8.85 -19.69
CA PRO A 123 -7.28 -9.46 -19.26
C PRO A 123 -6.06 -8.54 -19.39
N LEU A 124 -6.08 -7.60 -20.34
CA LEU A 124 -4.97 -6.67 -20.55
C LEU A 124 -4.88 -5.64 -19.40
N PRO A 125 -5.95 -4.87 -19.06
CA PRO A 125 -5.97 -4.04 -17.86
C PRO A 125 -5.68 -4.82 -16.58
N ALA A 126 -6.15 -6.07 -16.45
CA ALA A 126 -5.87 -6.91 -15.28
C ALA A 126 -4.36 -7.20 -15.13
N ALA A 127 -3.66 -7.54 -16.21
CA ALA A 127 -2.22 -7.79 -16.19
C ALA A 127 -1.41 -6.51 -15.89
N PHE A 128 -1.81 -5.36 -16.43
CA PHE A 128 -1.21 -4.07 -16.07
C PHE A 128 -1.42 -3.74 -14.60
N HIS A 129 -2.62 -3.94 -14.10
CA HIS A 129 -2.97 -3.71 -12.70
C HIS A 129 -2.15 -4.58 -11.76
N ARG A 130 -2.02 -5.88 -12.08
CA ARG A 130 -1.12 -6.82 -11.38
C ARG A 130 0.34 -6.35 -11.42
N THR A 131 0.81 -5.85 -12.55
CA THR A 131 2.17 -5.31 -12.68
C THR A 131 2.39 -4.12 -11.76
N ILE A 132 1.49 -3.15 -11.76
CA ILE A 132 1.56 -1.99 -10.89
C ILE A 132 1.53 -2.41 -9.42
N ALA A 133 0.64 -3.33 -9.04
CA ALA A 133 0.56 -3.82 -7.66
C ALA A 133 1.82 -4.54 -7.20
N MET A 134 2.41 -5.40 -8.05
CA MET A 134 3.64 -6.13 -7.73
C MET A 134 4.86 -5.20 -7.69
N LEU A 135 4.94 -4.22 -8.59
CA LEU A 135 5.97 -3.18 -8.52
C LEU A 135 5.84 -2.37 -7.23
N ALA A 136 4.61 -2.08 -6.80
CA ALA A 136 4.38 -1.40 -5.54
C ALA A 136 4.80 -2.24 -4.33
N LEU A 137 4.68 -3.58 -4.37
CA LEU A 137 5.28 -4.44 -3.34
C LEU A 137 6.82 -4.36 -3.33
N VAL A 138 7.45 -4.31 -4.50
CA VAL A 138 8.91 -4.10 -4.60
C VAL A 138 9.30 -2.74 -4.00
N THR A 139 8.54 -1.68 -4.28
CA THR A 139 8.75 -0.36 -3.67
C THR A 139 8.51 -0.36 -2.16
N ALA A 140 7.53 -1.12 -1.67
CA ALA A 140 7.29 -1.27 -0.24
C ALA A 140 8.48 -1.95 0.46
N ALA A 141 9.01 -3.02 -0.14
CA ALA A 141 10.21 -3.71 0.32
C ALA A 141 11.45 -2.80 0.31
N LEU A 142 11.58 -1.93 -0.70
CA LEU A 142 12.63 -0.92 -0.75
C LEU A 142 12.52 0.06 0.43
N GLY A 143 11.32 0.60 0.70
CA GLY A 143 11.10 1.49 1.85
C GLY A 143 11.38 0.81 3.20
N ILE A 144 11.03 -0.48 3.34
CA ILE A 144 11.38 -1.27 4.54
C ILE A 144 12.90 -1.41 4.65
N THR A 145 13.59 -1.68 3.56
CA THR A 145 15.06 -1.82 3.53
C THR A 145 15.73 -0.53 3.97
N PHE A 146 15.25 0.62 3.48
CA PHE A 146 15.70 1.93 3.97
C PHE A 146 15.42 2.14 5.46
N LEU A 147 14.26 1.71 5.95
CA LEU A 147 13.93 1.81 7.37
C LEU A 147 14.94 1.01 8.21
N LEU A 148 15.30 -0.21 7.77
CA LEU A 148 16.27 -1.06 8.45
C LEU A 148 17.68 -0.44 8.42
N LEU A 149 18.09 0.13 7.29
CA LEU A 149 19.38 0.81 7.12
C LEU A 149 19.49 2.07 7.98
N VAL A 150 18.49 2.95 7.94
CA VAL A 150 18.50 4.24 8.69
C VAL A 150 18.49 4.03 10.20
N ASN A 151 17.97 2.89 10.66
CA ASN A 151 17.99 2.51 12.08
C ASN A 151 19.19 1.61 12.45
N GLY A 152 20.11 1.35 11.52
CA GLY A 152 21.31 0.54 11.78
C GLY A 152 21.02 -0.93 12.11
N VAL A 153 19.85 -1.44 11.70
CA VAL A 153 19.46 -2.84 11.95
C VAL A 153 20.15 -3.77 10.97
N LEU A 154 20.37 -3.31 9.74
CA LEU A 154 21.10 -4.02 8.69
C LEU A 154 22.16 -3.10 8.11
N ASP A 155 23.30 -3.67 7.73
CA ASP A 155 24.33 -3.01 6.94
C ASP A 155 24.56 -3.84 5.67
N PHE A 156 24.20 -3.24 4.53
CA PHE A 156 24.36 -3.86 3.22
C PHE A 156 25.66 -3.42 2.51
N GLY A 157 26.55 -2.70 3.20
CA GLY A 157 27.79 -2.18 2.65
C GLY A 157 27.58 -1.17 1.53
N ASP A 158 28.60 -1.01 0.68
CA ASP A 158 28.62 -0.02 -0.39
C ASP A 158 27.69 -0.39 -1.57
N ARG A 159 26.42 0.01 -1.42
CA ARG A 159 25.49 0.51 -2.45
C ARG A 159 25.02 -0.46 -3.56
N GLY A 160 25.62 -1.64 -3.75
CA GLY A 160 25.24 -2.59 -4.80
C GLY A 160 23.84 -3.20 -4.65
N TRP A 161 23.30 -3.26 -3.43
CA TRP A 161 22.01 -3.87 -3.10
C TRP A 161 20.81 -3.24 -3.84
N TRP A 162 20.93 -1.99 -4.28
CA TRP A 162 19.94 -1.31 -5.12
C TRP A 162 19.65 -2.03 -6.43
N GLY A 163 20.68 -2.63 -7.03
CA GLY A 163 20.54 -3.38 -8.28
C GLY A 163 19.57 -4.55 -8.13
N GLY A 164 19.48 -5.17 -6.94
CA GLY A 164 18.51 -6.21 -6.64
C GLY A 164 17.05 -5.75 -6.75
N PHE A 165 16.73 -4.54 -6.28
CA PHE A 165 15.38 -3.97 -6.39
C PHE A 165 15.01 -3.63 -7.84
N ILE A 166 15.97 -3.09 -8.61
CA ILE A 166 15.78 -2.81 -10.04
C ILE A 166 15.54 -4.11 -10.80
N MET A 167 16.32 -5.16 -10.50
CA MET A 167 16.13 -6.47 -11.11
C MET A 167 14.78 -7.10 -10.73
N ALA A 168 14.36 -6.99 -9.47
CA ALA A 168 13.04 -7.46 -9.03
C ALA A 168 11.92 -6.76 -9.81
N GLY A 169 12.01 -5.44 -10.01
CA GLY A 169 11.07 -4.70 -10.85
C GLY A 169 11.06 -5.19 -12.30
N GLY A 170 12.23 -5.41 -12.89
CA GLY A 170 12.35 -5.99 -14.24
C GLY A 170 11.73 -7.39 -14.35
N ALA A 171 11.96 -8.25 -13.35
CA ALA A 171 11.38 -9.59 -13.29
C ALA A 171 9.85 -9.56 -13.19
N VAL A 172 9.26 -8.63 -12.42
CA VAL A 172 7.81 -8.43 -12.35
C VAL A 172 7.23 -8.06 -13.71
N ILE A 173 7.85 -7.11 -14.41
CA ILE A 173 7.41 -6.67 -15.74
C ILE A 173 7.47 -7.84 -16.74
N LEU A 174 8.58 -8.59 -16.75
CA LEU A 174 8.73 -9.75 -17.64
C LEU A 174 7.76 -10.87 -17.30
N GLY A 175 7.60 -11.20 -16.02
CA GLY A 175 6.70 -12.26 -15.58
C GLY A 175 5.26 -12.01 -16.02
N ASN A 176 4.76 -10.78 -15.83
CA ASN A 176 3.41 -10.41 -16.28
C ASN A 176 3.31 -10.28 -17.80
N GLY A 177 4.36 -9.82 -18.48
CA GLY A 177 4.44 -9.82 -19.94
C GLY A 177 4.35 -11.24 -20.52
N LEU A 178 5.01 -12.23 -19.90
CA LEU A 178 4.92 -13.63 -20.29
C LEU A 178 3.56 -14.25 -19.94
N GLU A 179 2.93 -13.83 -18.84
CA GLU A 179 1.57 -14.26 -18.49
C GLU A 179 0.55 -13.85 -19.54
N LEU A 180 0.71 -12.68 -20.18
CA LEU A 180 -0.14 -12.23 -21.28
C LEU A 180 -0.12 -13.18 -22.50
N LEU A 181 0.93 -13.99 -22.68
CA LEU A 181 0.97 -15.01 -23.74
C LEU A 181 -0.06 -16.12 -23.51
N ARG A 182 -0.52 -16.32 -22.27
CA ARG A 182 -1.52 -17.33 -21.92
C ARG A 182 -2.94 -16.90 -22.25
N HIS A 183 -3.17 -15.60 -22.51
CA HIS A 183 -4.48 -15.06 -22.84
C HIS A 183 -4.66 -14.91 -24.35
N GLN A 184 -5.84 -15.28 -24.86
CA GLN A 184 -6.17 -15.12 -26.28
C GLN A 184 -6.64 -13.69 -26.59
N ILE A 185 -5.69 -12.76 -26.65
CA ILE A 185 -5.93 -11.34 -26.95
C ILE A 185 -5.43 -11.03 -28.37
N PRO A 186 -6.18 -10.29 -29.20
CA PRO A 186 -5.79 -9.98 -30.59
C PRO A 186 -4.44 -9.26 -30.73
N TYR A 187 -4.04 -8.47 -29.73
CA TYR A 187 -2.79 -7.69 -29.72
C TYR A 187 -1.69 -8.28 -28.81
N ARG A 188 -1.76 -9.57 -28.47
CA ARG A 188 -0.85 -10.24 -27.52
C ARG A 188 0.63 -10.03 -27.82
N ALA A 189 1.02 -10.11 -29.10
CA ALA A 189 2.41 -10.00 -29.50
C ALA A 189 2.94 -8.59 -29.21
N GLN A 190 2.19 -7.56 -29.58
CA GLN A 190 2.57 -6.16 -29.36
C GLN A 190 2.69 -5.84 -27.86
N ALA A 191 1.75 -6.33 -27.04
CA ALA A 191 1.78 -6.13 -25.59
C ALA A 191 2.99 -6.80 -24.93
N VAL A 192 3.34 -8.01 -25.37
CA VAL A 192 4.52 -8.74 -24.91
C VAL A 192 5.80 -8.01 -25.31
N THR A 193 5.93 -7.57 -26.57
CA THR A 193 7.13 -6.84 -27.02
C THR A 193 7.30 -5.52 -26.26
N LEU A 194 6.20 -4.83 -25.96
CA LEU A 194 6.21 -3.58 -25.19
C LEU A 194 6.68 -3.79 -23.73
N ALA A 195 6.39 -4.95 -23.13
CA ALA A 195 6.82 -5.29 -21.76
C ALA A 195 8.25 -5.83 -21.70
N ILE A 196 8.69 -6.59 -22.72
CA ILE A 196 10.03 -7.20 -22.75
C ILE A 196 11.14 -6.15 -22.71
N GLY A 197 11.02 -5.08 -23.51
CA GLY A 197 12.06 -4.04 -23.60
C GLY A 197 12.42 -3.42 -22.23
N PRO A 198 11.47 -2.78 -21.53
CA PRO A 198 11.70 -2.22 -20.20
C PRO A 198 12.15 -3.26 -19.16
N GLY A 199 11.61 -4.47 -19.21
CA GLY A 199 11.97 -5.55 -18.28
C GLY A 199 13.43 -6.00 -18.43
N VAL A 200 13.88 -6.20 -19.67
CA VAL A 200 15.28 -6.55 -19.98
C VAL A 200 16.22 -5.39 -19.63
N ILE A 201 15.86 -4.15 -19.97
CA ILE A 201 16.67 -2.98 -19.63
C ILE A 201 16.82 -2.85 -18.11
N ALA A 202 15.73 -3.02 -17.34
CA ALA A 202 15.79 -2.99 -15.88
C ALA A 202 16.68 -4.10 -15.32
N LEU A 203 16.60 -5.33 -15.84
CA LEU A 203 17.48 -6.42 -15.42
C LEU A 203 18.96 -6.13 -15.70
N LEU A 204 19.28 -5.66 -16.91
CA LEU A 204 20.66 -5.33 -17.30
C LEU A 204 21.20 -4.15 -16.50
N LEU A 205 20.36 -3.14 -16.26
CA LEU A 205 20.71 -2.00 -15.43
C LEU A 205 20.98 -2.45 -13.99
N GLY A 206 20.08 -3.24 -13.40
CA GLY A 206 20.27 -3.77 -12.05
C GLY A 206 21.49 -4.66 -11.92
N LEU A 207 21.79 -5.50 -12.92
CA LEU A 207 23.02 -6.29 -12.97
C LEU A 207 24.27 -5.39 -13.03
N ARG A 208 24.21 -4.32 -13.82
CA ARG A 208 25.29 -3.33 -13.85
C ARG A 208 25.50 -2.69 -12.48
N PHE A 209 24.43 -2.29 -11.79
CA PHE A 209 24.51 -1.72 -10.44
C PHE A 209 25.02 -2.69 -9.38
N LEU A 210 24.77 -4.00 -9.53
CA LEU A 210 25.33 -5.04 -8.67
C LEU A 210 26.82 -5.27 -8.91
N ARG A 211 27.30 -5.05 -10.14
CA ARG A 211 28.69 -5.31 -10.54
C ARG A 211 29.58 -4.08 -10.34
N ASP A 212 29.15 -2.92 -10.83
CA ASP A 212 29.90 -1.67 -10.84
C ASP A 212 28.97 -0.50 -10.44
N TRP A 213 29.22 0.11 -9.28
CA TRP A 213 28.52 1.33 -8.87
C TRP A 213 29.13 2.54 -9.61
N PRO A 214 28.39 3.25 -10.48
CA PRO A 214 28.99 4.26 -11.36
C PRO A 214 29.34 5.59 -10.66
N PHE A 215 28.98 5.76 -9.40
CA PHE A 215 29.23 6.99 -8.64
C PHE A 215 30.12 6.72 -7.43
N ASN A 216 31.44 6.76 -7.63
CA ASN A 216 32.39 6.95 -6.53
C ASN A 216 32.28 8.42 -6.06
N LEU A 217 31.37 8.66 -5.11
CA LEU A 217 31.35 9.86 -4.27
C LEU A 217 32.19 9.60 -3.03
#